data_AF-A0A8T9MU67-F1
#
_entry.id   AF-A0A8T9MU67-F1
#
_cell.length_a   1.000
_cell.length_b   1.000
_cell.length_c   1.000
_cell.angle_alpha   90.00
_cell.angle_beta   90.00
_cell.angle_gamma   90.00
#
_symmetry.space_group_name_H-M   'P 1'
#
loop_
_entity.id
_entity.type
_entity.pdbx_description
1 polymer ?
#
loop_
_entity_poly.entity_id
_entity_poly.type
_entity_poly.pdbx_seq_one_letter_code
_entity_poly.pdbx_strand_id
1 'polypeptide(L)'
;MRPNLHALGRFNYALSPGKALEQMLGLEYRSNCRCWSATVAAQRYAGGQDKYKHALFFTLQLKDLSNLGNNPFEIFRSGIPGYRQTNEVSKK
;
A
#
# COMPACT_ATOMS: atom_id res chain seq x y z
N MET A 1 -1.51 6.27 -23.90
CA MET A 1 -0.87 5.60 -22.74
C MET A 1 -0.66 6.63 -21.65
N ARG A 2 -1.25 6.46 -20.46
CA ARG A 2 -1.03 7.40 -19.34
C ARG A 2 0.14 6.87 -18.49
N PRO A 3 1.11 7.70 -18.09
CA PRO A 3 2.18 7.25 -17.20
C PRO A 3 1.58 6.84 -15.85
N ASN A 4 1.73 5.56 -15.49
CA ASN A 4 1.29 4.98 -14.21
C ASN A 4 2.35 5.11 -13.11
N LEU A 5 3.12 6.20 -13.15
CA LEU A 5 4.20 6.50 -12.22
C LEU A 5 3.76 7.64 -11.31
N HIS A 6 3.79 7.39 -10.00
CA HIS A 6 3.47 8.38 -8.98
C HIS A 6 4.69 8.58 -8.09
N ALA A 7 5.08 9.84 -7.91
CA ALA A 7 6.13 10.22 -6.97
C ALA A 7 5.52 10.98 -5.80
N LEU A 8 6.01 10.69 -4.59
CA LEU A 8 5.56 11.27 -3.33
C LEU A 8 6.81 11.74 -2.59
N GLY A 9 6.75 12.89 -1.91
CA GLY A 9 7.87 13.38 -1.12
C GLY A 9 7.37 14.10 0.12
N ARG A 10 8.09 13.94 1.24
CA ARG A 10 7.86 14.64 2.49
C ARG A 10 9.18 15.18 3.02
N PHE A 11 9.20 16.45 3.40
CA PHE A 11 10.36 17.10 4.02
C PHE A 11 9.90 17.82 5.29
N ASN A 12 10.46 17.43 6.44
CA ASN A 12 10.15 18.01 7.74
C ASN A 12 11.37 18.76 8.26
N TYR A 13 11.19 20.03 8.57
CA TYR A 13 12.22 20.91 9.10
C TYR A 13 11.75 21.52 10.42
N ALA A 14 12.58 21.44 11.46
CA ALA A 14 12.31 22.10 12.73
C ALA A 14 12.90 23.51 12.70
N LEU A 15 12.05 24.54 12.82
CA LEU A 15 12.46 25.94 12.89
C LEU A 15 13.28 26.27 14.14
N SER A 16 13.13 25.49 15.21
CA SER A 16 13.91 25.62 16.44
C SER A 16 14.12 24.20 16.96
N PRO A 17 15.33 23.59 16.89
CA PRO A 17 16.70 24.16 16.78
C PRO A 17 17.32 24.22 15.35
N GLY A 18 16.54 24.47 14.29
CA GLY A 18 17.10 24.65 12.94
C GLY A 18 17.66 23.39 12.27
N LYS A 19 17.10 22.21 12.60
CA LYS A 19 17.54 20.92 12.06
C LYS A 19 16.49 20.29 11.13
N ALA A 20 16.95 19.68 10.05
CA ALA A 20 16.11 18.83 9.20
C ALA A 20 15.78 17.54 9.97
N LEU A 21 14.52 17.41 10.41
CA LEU A 21 14.07 16.28 11.22
C LEU A 21 13.93 15.02 10.38
N GLU A 22 13.33 15.15 9.19
CA GLU A 22 13.01 13.99 8.37
C GLU A 22 12.90 14.35 6.90
N GLN A 23 13.42 13.48 6.04
CA GLN A 23 13.26 13.53 4.59
C GLN A 23 12.74 12.18 4.13
N MET A 24 11.67 12.14 3.36
CA MET A 24 11.11 10.92 2.80
C MET A 24 10.78 11.13 1.34
N LEU A 25 11.12 10.14 0.52
CA LEU A 25 10.88 10.10 -0.91
C LEU A 25 10.28 8.74 -1.24
N GLY A 26 9.21 8.74 -2.03
CA GLY A 26 8.47 7.56 -2.44
C GLY A 26 8.21 7.58 -3.93
N LEU A 27 8.37 6.42 -4.57
CA LEU A 27 8.06 6.18 -5.96
C LEU A 27 7.14 4.96 -6.02
N GLU A 28 5.94 5.16 -6.53
CA GLU A 28 4.96 4.12 -6.81
C GLU A 28 4.85 3.94 -8.32
N TYR A 29 5.01 2.70 -8.77
CA TYR A 29 4.81 2.30 -10.15
C TYR A 29 3.69 1.27 -10.24
N ARG A 30 2.72 1.51 -11.13
CA ARG A 30 1.62 0.58 -11.41
C ARG A 30 1.74 0.06 -12.84
N SER A 31 1.57 -1.26 -13.00
CA SER A 31 1.50 -1.86 -14.33
C SER A 31 0.27 -1.40 -15.10
N ASN A 32 0.35 -1.38 -16.43
CA ASN A 32 -0.79 -1.06 -17.31
C ASN A 32 -1.98 -2.01 -17.11
N CYS A 33 -1.71 -3.29 -16.84
CA CYS A 33 -2.70 -4.31 -16.50
C CYS A 33 -3.35 -4.05 -15.12
N ARG A 34 -2.75 -3.18 -14.29
CA ARG A 34 -3.05 -2.99 -12.86
C ARG A 34 -2.94 -4.28 -12.02
N CYS A 35 -2.30 -5.30 -12.60
CA CYS A 35 -2.11 -6.63 -12.03
C CYS A 35 -0.98 -6.66 -10.98
N TRP A 36 -0.07 -5.70 -11.03
CA TRP A 36 0.96 -5.49 -10.03
C TRP A 36 1.27 -4.00 -9.82
N SER A 37 1.70 -3.68 -8.61
CA SER A 37 2.24 -2.37 -8.24
C SER A 37 3.46 -2.52 -7.36
N ALA A 38 4.51 -1.77 -7.66
CA ALA A 38 5.73 -1.72 -6.88
C ALA A 38 5.89 -0.32 -6.28
N THR A 39 6.22 -0.26 -4.99
CA THR A 39 6.53 1.00 -4.32
C THR A 39 7.87 0.91 -3.66
N VAL A 40 8.73 1.87 -3.96
CA VAL A 40 10.00 2.09 -3.27
C VAL A 40 9.87 3.38 -2.48
N ALA A 41 10.21 3.35 -1.20
CA ALA A 41 10.31 4.55 -0.39
C ALA A 41 11.64 4.58 0.37
N ALA A 42 12.30 5.72 0.34
CA ALA A 42 13.48 6.00 1.13
C ALA A 42 13.11 7.08 2.16
N GLN A 43 13.44 6.84 3.42
CA GLN A 43 13.33 7.85 4.46
C GLN A 43 14.68 8.02 5.16
N ARG A 44 14.98 9.25 5.53
CA ARG A 44 16.10 9.67 6.35
C ARG A 44 15.55 10.44 7.52
N TYR A 45 15.85 10.02 8.73
CA TYR A 45 15.46 10.73 9.95
C TYR A 45 16.67 11.13 10.78
N ALA A 46 16.60 12.31 11.39
CA ALA A 46 17.62 12.80 12.30
C ALA A 46 17.44 12.16 13.68
N GLY A 47 18.45 11.40 14.12
CA GLY A 47 18.51 10.83 15.47
C GLY A 47 19.06 11.85 16.49
N GLY A 48 18.73 11.66 17.76
CA GLY A 48 19.02 12.60 18.86
C GLY A 48 20.50 12.86 19.19
N GLN A 49 21.48 12.26 18.49
CA GLN A 49 22.91 12.46 18.70
C GLN A 49 23.68 12.61 17.38
N ASP A 50 23.26 13.55 16.52
CA ASP A 50 23.91 13.87 15.23
C ASP A 50 24.03 12.70 14.22
N LYS A 51 23.40 11.57 14.53
CA LYS A 51 23.33 10.39 13.66
C LYS A 51 22.09 10.47 12.80
N TYR A 52 22.28 10.48 11.48
CA TYR A 52 21.20 10.24 10.54
C TYR A 52 20.97 8.76 10.40
N LYS A 53 19.71 8.34 10.48
CA LYS A 53 19.31 6.97 10.20
C LYS A 53 18.59 6.95 8.87
N HIS A 54 19.01 6.03 8.01
CA HIS A 54 18.43 5.78 6.71
C HIS A 54 17.59 4.52 6.79
N ALA A 55 16.39 4.57 6.25
CA ALA A 55 15.54 3.39 6.13
C ALA A 55 14.97 3.34 4.71
N LEU A 56 15.07 2.15 4.11
CA LEU A 56 14.58 1.85 2.77
C LEU A 56 13.43 0.87 2.91
N PHE A 57 12.35 1.15 2.21
CA PHE A 57 11.13 0.36 2.17
C PHE A 57 10.87 -0.03 0.74
N PHE A 58 10.64 -1.31 0.52
CA PHE A 58 10.23 -1.84 -0.75
C PHE A 58 8.98 -2.67 -0.53
N THR A 59 7.96 -2.40 -1.34
CA THR A 59 6.72 -3.18 -1.32
C THR A 59 6.34 -3.57 -2.73
N LEU A 60 6.06 -4.86 -2.92
CA LEU A 60 5.52 -5.40 -4.17
C LEU A 60 4.12 -5.95 -3.86
N GLN A 61 3.10 -5.33 -4.43
CA GLN A 61 1.73 -5.78 -4.31
C GLN A 61 1.28 -6.41 -5.63
N LEU A 62 0.94 -7.69 -5.59
CA LEU A 62 0.42 -8.44 -6.74
C LEU A 62 -1.08 -8.56 -6.56
N LYS A 63 -1.84 -7.77 -7.32
CA LYS A 63 -3.31 -7.66 -7.17
C LYS A 63 -4.04 -8.89 -7.70
N ASP A 64 -3.34 -9.74 -8.45
CA ASP A 64 -3.90 -10.88 -9.16
C ASP A 64 -3.35 -12.24 -8.68
N LEU A 65 -2.33 -12.29 -7.81
CA LEU A 65 -1.84 -13.57 -7.27
C LEU A 65 -2.84 -14.24 -6.31
N SER A 66 -3.81 -13.48 -5.80
CA SER A 66 -4.92 -13.99 -4.98
C SER A 66 -6.19 -14.27 -5.79
N ASN A 67 -6.24 -13.91 -7.08
CA ASN A 67 -7.43 -14.09 -7.93
C ASN A 67 -7.13 -14.70 -9.31
N LEU A 68 -5.92 -15.25 -9.51
CA LEU A 68 -5.62 -16.16 -10.61
C LEU A 68 -6.19 -17.56 -10.29
N GLY A 69 -7.50 -17.61 -10.14
CA GLY A 69 -8.27 -18.81 -9.84
C GLY A 69 -9.74 -18.44 -10.02
N ASN A 70 -10.42 -19.17 -10.91
CA ASN A 70 -11.84 -19.05 -11.21
C ASN A 70 -12.64 -18.49 -10.04
N ASN A 71 -13.34 -17.38 -10.29
CA ASN A 71 -14.52 -16.93 -9.57
C ASN A 71 -15.04 -17.95 -8.53
N PRO A 72 -14.63 -17.88 -7.25
CA PRO A 72 -15.00 -18.89 -6.25
C PRO A 72 -16.51 -18.89 -5.94
N PHE A 73 -17.26 -17.94 -6.50
CA PHE A 73 -18.73 -17.92 -6.44
C PHE A 73 -19.41 -19.07 -7.18
N GLU A 74 -18.77 -19.71 -8.17
CA GLU A 74 -19.34 -20.89 -8.82
C GLU A 74 -19.15 -22.17 -7.98
N ILE A 75 -18.15 -22.22 -7.09
CA ILE A 75 -17.92 -23.37 -6.21
C ILE A 75 -18.89 -23.37 -5.01
N PHE A 76 -19.26 -22.19 -4.50
CA PHE A 76 -20.28 -22.10 -3.46
C PHE A 76 -21.70 -22.35 -3.97
N ARG A 77 -21.97 -22.16 -5.27
CA ARG A 77 -23.31 -22.38 -5.83
C ARG A 77 -23.65 -23.85 -6.07
N SER A 78 -22.63 -24.70 -6.29
CA SER A 78 -22.81 -26.17 -6.42
C SER A 78 -22.79 -26.92 -5.09
N GLY A 79 -22.35 -26.31 -4.00
CA GLY A 79 -22.16 -27.00 -2.72
C GLY A 79 -23.36 -26.99 -1.78
N ILE A 80 -24.20 -25.94 -1.77
CA ILE A 80 -25.24 -25.78 -0.75
C ILE A 80 -26.49 -25.09 -1.34
N PRO A 81 -27.51 -25.85 -1.80
CA PRO A 81 -28.85 -25.30 -1.96
C PRO A 81 -29.38 -24.87 -0.58
N GLY A 82 -29.54 -23.55 -0.36
CA GLY A 82 -30.26 -23.01 0.80
C GLY A 82 -29.50 -22.09 1.76
N TYR A 83 -28.33 -21.54 1.41
CA TYR A 83 -27.69 -20.55 2.29
C TYR A 83 -28.47 -19.22 2.32
N ARG A 84 -29.18 -18.96 3.43
CA ARG A 84 -29.74 -17.63 3.77
C ARG A 84 -28.77 -16.90 4.69
N GLN A 85 -28.52 -15.63 4.37
CA GLN A 85 -27.77 -14.70 5.21
C GLN A 85 -28.62 -14.35 6.45
N THR A 86 -28.21 -14.80 7.64
CA THR A 86 -28.91 -14.53 8.92
C THR A 86 -28.20 -13.48 9.78
N ASN A 87 -27.60 -12.47 9.18
CA ASN A 87 -27.03 -11.35 9.94
C ASN A 87 -27.47 -10.01 9.36
N GLU A 88 -28.78 -9.85 9.21
CA GLU A 88 -29.45 -8.57 9.45
C GLU A 88 -29.85 -8.54 10.93
N VAL A 89 -28.94 -8.12 11.82
CA VAL A 89 -29.40 -7.61 13.12
C VAL A 89 -29.82 -6.18 12.89
N SER A 90 -31.10 -6.08 12.55
CA SER A 90 -31.94 -4.89 12.53
C SER A 90 -31.52 -3.87 13.59
N LYS A 91 -31.15 -2.68 13.14
CA LYS A 91 -31.11 -1.49 13.99
C LYS A 91 -32.56 -1.01 14.16
N LYS A 92 -33.19 -1.32 15.30
CA LYS A 92 -34.29 -0.51 15.84
C LYS A 92 -34.44 -0.72 17.33
#